data_AF-A0A427SXT6-F1
#
_entry.id   AF-A0A427SXT6-F1
#
_cell.length_a   1.000
_cell.length_b   1.000
_cell.length_c   1.000
_cell.angle_alpha   90.00
_cell.angle_beta   90.00
_cell.angle_gamma   90.00
#
_symmetry.space_group_name_H-M   'P 1'
#
loop_
_entity.id
_entity.type
_entity.pdbx_description
1 polymer ?
#
loop_
_entity_poly.entity_id
_entity_poly.type
_entity_poly.pdbx_seq_one_letter_code
_entity_poly.pdbx_strand_id
1 'polypeptide(L)'
;MRTAEKVIITTAITGSVNIPSQSPYLPLSADEVADAALEAIEAGSAVVHLHAREPDGRPTADPAVFEKIVGRITAQTDAVVNITTGGASSMTMDERLAAARQLKPELASMNMGSMNFVYSGIADKVTEWQHDWEKPYVRNTYSHPFVNTFDRIEDTLRTLGAAGTRFEYECYDIGHLYSLAYFVELGLAKPPLLIQGVFGVLGGIGADHANLEHMVRIADKLFGDDYQFSAFAAGRDQLAFGTHSAWLGGHVRVGLEDSLWIGKGKLAKSNAEQVRKIRAVVEDLGKPIATPADARAMLALRGGAA
;
A
#
# COMPACT_ATOMS: atom_id res chain seq x y z
N MET A 1 -5.10 -20.44 1.59
CA MET A 1 -5.32 -19.12 0.98
C MET A 1 -6.59 -19.20 0.19
N ARG A 2 -7.50 -18.23 0.31
CA ARG A 2 -8.60 -18.13 -0.63
C ARG A 2 -8.07 -17.65 -1.98
N THR A 3 -8.05 -18.53 -2.97
CA THR A 3 -7.62 -18.21 -4.34
C THR A 3 -8.50 -17.12 -4.94
N ALA A 4 -7.88 -16.11 -5.52
CA ALA A 4 -8.56 -15.02 -6.21
C ALA A 4 -9.18 -15.51 -7.53
N GLU A 5 -10.52 -15.52 -7.61
CA GLU A 5 -11.25 -15.77 -8.86
C GLU A 5 -11.08 -14.62 -9.85
N LYS A 6 -10.98 -13.39 -9.33
CA LYS A 6 -10.61 -12.17 -10.05
C LYS A 6 -9.48 -11.47 -9.31
N VAL A 7 -8.50 -10.95 -10.03
CA VAL A 7 -7.31 -10.32 -9.45
C VAL A 7 -7.61 -8.85 -9.14
N ILE A 8 -7.54 -8.49 -7.86
CA ILE A 8 -7.54 -7.09 -7.44
C ILE A 8 -6.20 -6.47 -7.84
N ILE A 9 -6.26 -5.36 -8.59
CA ILE A 9 -5.13 -4.47 -8.78
C ILE A 9 -5.28 -3.32 -7.79
N THR A 10 -4.34 -3.22 -6.85
CA THR A 10 -4.19 -2.06 -5.96
C THR A 10 -3.10 -1.15 -6.51
N THR A 11 -3.37 0.15 -6.55
CA THR A 11 -2.38 1.15 -6.98
C THR A 11 -2.02 2.11 -5.87
N ALA A 12 -0.77 2.08 -5.43
CA ALA A 12 -0.21 2.96 -4.43
C ALA A 12 0.38 4.22 -5.08
N ILE A 13 -0.32 5.34 -4.92
CA ILE A 13 -0.21 6.46 -5.86
C ILE A 13 1.09 7.25 -5.71
N THR A 14 1.51 7.55 -4.48
CA THR A 14 2.64 8.46 -4.21
C THR A 14 3.49 8.08 -2.99
N GLY A 15 2.89 7.50 -1.96
CA GLY A 15 3.58 7.10 -0.73
C GLY A 15 4.28 8.21 0.03
N SER A 16 5.21 7.80 0.87
CA SER A 16 6.09 8.68 1.65
C SER A 16 7.59 8.41 1.43
N VAL A 17 7.95 7.32 0.73
CA VAL A 17 9.35 6.90 0.55
C VAL A 17 10.04 7.71 -0.54
N ASN A 18 9.47 7.74 -1.74
CA ASN A 18 10.05 8.48 -2.87
C ASN A 18 9.91 9.98 -2.65
N ILE A 19 10.90 10.72 -3.14
CA ILE A 19 10.99 12.19 -3.03
C ILE A 19 10.95 12.85 -4.41
N PRO A 20 10.54 14.14 -4.50
CA PRO A 20 10.44 14.87 -5.77
C PRO A 20 11.70 14.79 -6.66
N SER A 21 12.88 14.85 -6.06
CA SER A 21 14.16 14.82 -6.77
C SER A 21 14.46 13.51 -7.52
N GLN A 22 13.71 12.44 -7.28
CA GLN A 22 13.93 11.16 -7.97
C GLN A 22 13.14 11.01 -9.28
N SER A 23 12.02 11.72 -9.44
CA SER A 23 11.17 11.61 -10.62
C SER A 23 10.26 12.83 -10.78
N PRO A 24 10.18 13.45 -11.97
CA PRO A 24 9.22 14.51 -12.25
C PRO A 24 7.78 13.99 -12.38
N TYR A 25 7.57 12.67 -12.34
CA TYR A 25 6.26 12.03 -12.48
C TYR A 25 5.64 11.63 -11.13
N LEU A 26 6.33 11.86 -10.01
CA LEU A 26 5.79 11.57 -8.68
C LEU A 26 4.65 12.57 -8.38
N PRO A 27 3.40 12.11 -8.12
CA PRO A 27 2.30 13.03 -7.82
C PRO A 27 2.50 13.68 -6.45
N LEU A 28 2.43 15.01 -6.35
CA LEU A 28 2.72 15.75 -5.12
C LEU A 28 1.46 16.39 -4.55
N SER A 29 0.88 17.34 -5.27
CA SER A 29 -0.29 18.08 -4.81
C SER A 29 -1.53 17.18 -4.70
N ALA A 30 -2.49 17.58 -3.88
CA ALA A 30 -3.77 16.86 -3.75
C ALA A 30 -4.48 16.64 -5.10
N ASP A 31 -4.37 17.61 -6.03
CA ASP A 31 -4.99 17.50 -7.34
C ASP A 31 -4.24 16.48 -8.22
N GLU A 32 -2.91 16.51 -8.24
CA GLU A 32 -2.11 15.52 -8.98
C GLU A 32 -2.29 14.10 -8.42
N VAL A 33 -2.39 13.94 -7.11
CA VAL A 33 -2.66 12.64 -6.48
C VAL A 33 -4.05 12.12 -6.86
N ALA A 34 -5.08 12.99 -6.84
CA ALA A 34 -6.42 12.61 -7.27
C ALA A 34 -6.48 12.26 -8.77
N ASP A 35 -5.84 13.05 -9.63
CA ASP A 35 -5.77 12.80 -11.07
C ASP A 35 -5.06 11.48 -11.36
N ALA A 36 -3.91 11.24 -10.74
CA ALA A 36 -3.16 9.99 -10.90
C ALA A 36 -3.93 8.76 -10.40
N ALA A 37 -4.73 8.92 -9.34
CA ALA A 37 -5.62 7.86 -8.85
C ALA A 37 -6.73 7.56 -9.87
N LEU A 38 -7.40 8.58 -10.40
CA LEU A 38 -8.46 8.42 -11.41
C LEU A 38 -7.94 7.76 -12.69
N GLU A 39 -6.76 8.17 -13.18
CA GLU A 39 -6.12 7.52 -14.33
C GLU A 39 -5.78 6.04 -14.05
N ALA A 40 -5.33 5.73 -12.83
CA ALA A 40 -5.04 4.36 -12.42
C ALA A 40 -6.31 3.50 -12.35
N ILE A 41 -7.43 4.08 -11.90
CA ILE A 41 -8.74 3.44 -11.85
C ILE A 41 -9.25 3.16 -13.27
N GLU A 42 -9.19 4.15 -14.18
CA GLU A 42 -9.54 3.97 -15.58
C GLU A 42 -8.71 2.86 -16.25
N ALA A 43 -7.43 2.74 -15.89
CA ALA A 43 -6.56 1.67 -16.37
C ALA A 43 -6.91 0.27 -15.84
N GLY A 44 -7.69 0.17 -14.76
CA GLY A 44 -8.17 -1.10 -14.18
C GLY A 44 -7.87 -1.32 -12.70
N SER A 45 -7.50 -0.28 -11.94
CA SER A 45 -7.34 -0.40 -10.48
C SER A 45 -8.70 -0.49 -9.80
N ALA A 46 -8.88 -1.50 -8.96
CA ALA A 46 -10.07 -1.62 -8.11
C ALA A 46 -9.90 -0.92 -6.76
N VAL A 47 -8.66 -0.80 -6.30
CA VAL A 47 -8.27 -0.16 -5.04
C VAL A 47 -7.18 0.89 -5.33
N VAL A 48 -7.31 2.07 -4.74
CA VAL A 48 -6.24 3.08 -4.72
C VAL A 48 -5.77 3.30 -3.29
N HIS A 49 -4.47 3.14 -3.06
CA HIS A 49 -3.80 3.37 -1.78
C HIS A 49 -3.21 4.77 -1.75
N LEU A 50 -3.61 5.54 -0.74
CA LEU A 50 -3.43 6.98 -0.70
C LEU A 50 -2.55 7.41 0.47
N HIS A 51 -1.60 8.27 0.12
CA HIS A 51 -0.85 9.15 1.00
C HIS A 51 -1.12 10.60 0.57
N ALA A 52 -0.90 11.54 1.49
CA ALA A 52 -0.94 12.96 1.21
C ALA A 52 0.47 13.57 1.30
N ARG A 53 0.68 14.65 0.53
CA ARG A 53 1.89 15.46 0.58
C ARG A 53 1.53 16.94 0.63
N GLU A 54 2.44 17.73 1.20
CA GLU A 54 2.46 19.17 1.07
C GLU A 54 2.76 19.59 -0.38
N PRO A 55 2.50 20.86 -0.76
CA PRO A 55 2.81 21.36 -2.10
C PRO A 55 4.28 21.21 -2.53
N ASP A 56 5.22 21.17 -1.57
CA ASP A 56 6.66 20.94 -1.80
C ASP A 56 7.04 19.44 -1.82
N GLY A 57 6.04 18.55 -1.84
CA GLY A 57 6.21 17.10 -1.91
C GLY A 57 6.50 16.40 -0.59
N ARG A 58 6.62 17.14 0.52
CA ARG A 58 6.85 16.55 1.85
C ARG A 58 5.65 15.72 2.30
N PRO A 59 5.82 14.51 2.85
CA PRO A 59 4.69 13.75 3.37
C PRO A 59 3.93 14.51 4.47
N THR A 60 2.60 14.49 4.41
CA THR A 60 1.73 15.11 5.41
C THR A 60 0.67 14.14 5.90
N ALA A 61 0.27 14.32 7.14
CA ALA A 61 -0.82 13.56 7.76
C ALA A 61 -2.11 14.39 7.89
N ASP A 62 -2.12 15.61 7.34
CA ASP A 62 -3.23 16.55 7.46
C ASP A 62 -4.53 15.97 6.87
N PRO A 63 -5.57 15.72 7.71
CA PRO A 63 -6.84 15.20 7.25
C PRO A 63 -7.51 16.07 6.18
N ALA A 64 -7.30 17.38 6.16
CA ALA A 64 -7.89 18.28 5.17
C ALA A 64 -7.34 18.01 3.76
N VAL A 65 -6.06 17.66 3.66
CA VAL A 65 -5.44 17.29 2.38
C VAL A 65 -6.00 15.95 1.89
N PHE A 66 -6.14 14.97 2.78
CA PHE A 66 -6.80 13.70 2.46
C PHE A 66 -8.27 13.91 2.04
N GLU A 67 -9.02 14.76 2.72
CA GLU A 67 -10.41 15.06 2.38
C GLU A 67 -10.54 15.62 0.96
N LYS A 68 -9.64 16.53 0.55
CA LYS A 68 -9.59 17.03 -0.83
C LYS A 68 -9.32 15.90 -1.83
N ILE A 69 -8.34 15.05 -1.57
CA ILE A 69 -7.98 13.92 -2.47
C ILE A 69 -9.16 12.95 -2.59
N VAL A 70 -9.66 12.47 -1.45
CA VAL A 70 -10.71 11.45 -1.38
C VAL A 70 -12.00 11.98 -1.98
N GLY A 71 -12.42 13.20 -1.63
CA GLY A 71 -13.64 13.81 -2.17
C GLY A 71 -13.62 13.95 -3.69
N ARG A 72 -12.45 14.26 -4.27
CA ARG A 72 -12.28 14.32 -5.73
C ARG A 72 -12.39 12.96 -6.41
N ILE A 73 -11.86 11.90 -5.79
CA ILE A 73 -11.91 10.53 -6.33
C ILE A 73 -13.35 10.01 -6.25
N THR A 74 -13.96 10.06 -5.06
CA THR A 74 -15.31 9.50 -4.83
C THR A 74 -16.42 10.24 -5.56
N ALA A 75 -16.18 11.48 -6.01
CA ALA A 75 -17.11 12.20 -6.88
C ALA A 75 -17.22 11.63 -8.31
N GLN A 76 -16.26 10.80 -8.75
CA GLN A 76 -16.15 10.35 -10.14
C GLN A 76 -16.13 8.84 -10.32
N THR A 77 -15.94 8.08 -9.24
CA THR A 77 -15.79 6.63 -9.30
C THR A 77 -16.29 5.96 -8.03
N ASP A 78 -16.58 4.67 -8.13
CA ASP A 78 -16.83 3.78 -7.02
C ASP A 78 -15.58 2.98 -6.60
N ALA A 79 -14.36 3.35 -7.03
CA ALA A 79 -13.13 2.67 -6.61
C ALA A 79 -13.00 2.60 -5.07
N VAL A 80 -12.37 1.53 -4.57
CA VAL A 80 -12.11 1.41 -3.13
C VAL A 80 -10.95 2.34 -2.77
N VAL A 81 -11.21 3.26 -1.85
CA VAL A 81 -10.18 4.14 -1.27
C VAL A 81 -9.56 3.45 -0.07
N ASN A 82 -8.26 3.23 -0.14
CA ASN A 82 -7.43 2.71 0.95
C ASN A 82 -6.57 3.84 1.52
N ILE A 83 -6.83 4.27 2.75
CA ILE A 83 -6.07 5.36 3.39
C ILE A 83 -4.94 4.75 4.23
N THR A 84 -3.73 5.25 4.02
CA THR A 84 -2.58 4.85 4.83
C THR A 84 -2.79 5.15 6.33
N THR A 85 -2.38 4.23 7.19
CA THR A 85 -2.08 4.53 8.61
C THR A 85 -0.58 4.42 8.90
N GLY A 86 0.24 4.26 7.86
CA GLY A 86 1.69 4.24 7.96
C GLY A 86 2.30 5.63 7.87
N GLY A 87 1.86 6.45 6.91
CA GLY A 87 2.39 7.79 6.69
C GLY A 87 3.92 7.80 6.45
N ALA A 88 4.62 8.81 6.95
CA ALA A 88 6.07 8.81 7.04
C ALA A 88 6.52 8.24 8.40
N SER A 89 7.67 7.58 8.45
CA SER A 89 8.21 6.98 9.70
C SER A 89 8.53 8.00 10.79
N SER A 90 8.66 9.28 10.44
CA SER A 90 8.85 10.39 11.37
C SER A 90 7.55 10.87 12.05
N MET A 91 6.38 10.45 11.57
CA MET A 91 5.09 10.85 12.14
C MET A 91 4.76 10.03 13.38
N THR A 92 4.11 10.67 14.35
CA THR A 92 3.51 10.00 15.50
C THR A 92 2.32 9.15 15.08
N MET A 93 1.92 8.19 15.93
CA MET A 93 0.72 7.38 15.64
C MET A 93 -0.56 8.22 15.55
N ASP A 94 -0.71 9.28 16.36
CA ASP A 94 -1.91 10.11 16.31
C ASP A 94 -2.01 10.90 15.00
N GLU A 95 -0.90 11.44 14.50
CA GLU A 95 -0.84 12.05 13.17
C GLU A 95 -1.21 11.02 12.10
N ARG A 96 -0.57 9.85 12.11
CA ARG A 96 -0.80 8.77 11.13
C ARG A 96 -2.26 8.28 11.08
N LEU A 97 -2.97 8.31 12.20
CA LEU A 97 -4.37 7.87 12.29
C LEU A 97 -5.38 9.00 12.04
N ALA A 98 -4.96 10.27 12.01
CA ALA A 98 -5.86 11.41 11.99
C ALA A 98 -6.82 11.37 10.79
N ALA A 99 -6.30 11.18 9.57
CA ALA A 99 -7.10 11.13 8.35
C ALA A 99 -8.08 9.96 8.34
N ALA A 100 -7.64 8.76 8.72
CA ALA A 100 -8.49 7.57 8.76
C ALA A 100 -9.59 7.67 9.85
N ARG A 101 -9.29 8.26 11.01
CA ARG A 101 -10.27 8.51 12.08
C ARG A 101 -11.36 9.50 11.64
N GLN A 102 -10.98 10.54 10.89
CA GLN A 102 -11.91 11.54 10.36
C GLN A 102 -12.76 10.99 9.22
N LEU A 103 -12.12 10.42 8.20
CA LEU A 103 -12.78 10.02 6.95
C LEU A 103 -13.45 8.65 7.03
N LYS A 104 -13.06 7.80 7.99
CA LYS A 104 -13.59 6.44 8.20
C LYS A 104 -13.62 5.68 6.87
N PRO A 105 -12.47 5.38 6.25
CA PRO A 105 -12.47 4.74 4.93
C PRO A 105 -13.02 3.32 4.99
N GLU A 106 -13.43 2.77 3.85
CA GLU A 106 -13.78 1.34 3.73
C GLU A 106 -12.57 0.45 4.03
N LEU A 107 -11.38 0.87 3.56
CA LEU A 107 -10.12 0.17 3.72
C LEU A 107 -9.05 1.13 4.24
N ALA A 108 -8.19 0.65 5.14
CA ALA A 108 -7.00 1.38 5.57
C ALA A 108 -5.81 0.42 5.65
N SER A 109 -4.59 0.90 5.38
CA SER A 109 -3.40 0.07 5.59
C SER A 109 -3.15 -0.12 7.08
N MET A 110 -2.58 -1.26 7.48
CA MET A 110 -2.26 -1.58 8.86
C MET A 110 -0.89 -2.26 8.90
N ASN A 111 0.09 -1.56 9.46
CA ASN A 111 1.45 -2.07 9.57
C ASN A 111 1.57 -3.01 10.77
N MET A 112 1.95 -4.27 10.52
CA MET A 112 1.82 -5.36 11.50
C MET A 112 3.02 -5.57 12.44
N GLY A 113 3.96 -4.63 12.48
CA GLY A 113 5.11 -4.71 13.38
C GLY A 113 6.04 -3.51 13.32
N SER A 114 6.78 -3.31 14.41
CA SER A 114 7.84 -2.33 14.47
C SER A 114 9.09 -2.88 13.78
N MET A 115 9.76 -2.08 12.97
CA MET A 115 10.91 -2.53 12.19
C MET A 115 11.87 -1.38 11.87
N ASN A 116 13.10 -1.72 11.51
CA ASN A 116 13.92 -0.78 10.74
C ASN A 116 13.28 -0.63 9.35
N PHE A 117 13.09 0.60 8.88
CA PHE A 117 12.58 0.90 7.55
C PHE A 117 13.52 1.93 6.93
N VAL A 118 14.54 1.46 6.23
CA VAL A 118 15.70 2.30 5.88
C VAL A 118 15.74 2.57 4.38
N TYR A 119 15.57 3.84 4.01
CA TYR A 119 15.72 4.30 2.61
C TYR A 119 16.72 5.46 2.48
N SER A 120 17.59 5.63 3.49
CA SER A 120 18.67 6.63 3.48
C SER A 120 19.62 6.52 2.28
N GLY A 121 19.70 5.35 1.66
CA GLY A 121 20.46 5.12 0.43
C GLY A 121 19.98 5.92 -0.79
N ILE A 122 18.78 6.52 -0.74
CA ILE A 122 18.33 7.49 -1.76
C ILE A 122 19.31 8.67 -1.84
N ALA A 123 19.80 9.16 -0.69
CA ALA A 123 20.74 10.28 -0.64
C ALA A 123 22.15 9.95 -1.15
N ASP A 124 22.44 8.69 -1.46
CA ASP A 124 23.69 8.28 -2.13
C ASP A 124 23.55 8.31 -3.66
N LYS A 125 22.31 8.37 -4.19
CA LYS A 125 22.01 8.32 -5.62
C LYS A 125 21.53 9.66 -6.20
N VAL A 126 20.87 10.47 -5.38
CA VAL A 126 20.38 11.80 -5.78
C VAL A 126 21.51 12.82 -5.74
N THR A 127 21.82 13.42 -6.90
CA THR A 127 22.88 14.43 -7.07
C THR A 127 22.35 15.86 -7.07
N GLU A 128 21.11 16.07 -7.50
CA GLU A 128 20.44 17.38 -7.55
C GLU A 128 19.17 17.31 -6.71
N TRP A 129 19.02 18.27 -5.80
CA TRP A 129 17.92 18.32 -4.83
C TRP A 129 16.99 19.48 -5.16
N GLN A 130 15.69 19.22 -5.23
CA GLN A 130 14.67 20.24 -5.50
C GLN A 130 14.30 21.03 -4.24
N HIS A 131 14.34 20.36 -3.08
CA HIS A 131 13.97 20.95 -1.79
C HIS A 131 14.93 20.56 -0.67
N ASP A 132 15.18 21.51 0.24
CA ASP A 132 16.12 21.34 1.36
C ASP A 132 15.69 20.25 2.36
N TRP A 133 14.39 19.90 2.41
CA TRP A 133 13.86 18.90 3.34
C TRP A 133 14.19 17.46 2.92
N GLU A 134 14.42 17.19 1.63
CA GLU A 134 14.47 15.84 1.08
C GLU A 134 15.66 15.03 1.61
N LYS A 135 16.86 15.62 1.58
CA LYS A 135 18.09 14.95 2.04
C LYS A 135 18.08 14.61 3.54
N PRO A 136 17.78 15.55 4.46
CA PRO A 136 17.69 15.20 5.87
C PRO A 136 16.55 14.21 6.13
N TYR A 137 15.42 14.31 5.42
CA TYR A 137 14.31 13.38 5.54
C TYR A 137 14.72 11.92 5.26
N VAL A 138 15.32 11.63 4.10
CA VAL A 138 15.71 10.26 3.78
C VAL A 138 16.83 9.75 4.70
N ARG A 139 17.80 10.61 5.06
CA ARG A 139 18.90 10.23 5.98
C ARG A 139 18.38 9.91 7.38
N ASN A 140 17.30 10.55 7.81
CA ASN A 140 16.70 10.33 9.13
C ASN A 140 16.31 8.86 9.37
N THR A 141 15.95 8.14 8.32
CA THR A 141 15.52 6.73 8.37
C THR A 141 16.61 5.77 8.83
N TYR A 142 17.88 6.17 8.76
CA TYR A 142 18.99 5.35 9.23
C TYR A 142 19.01 5.20 10.76
N SER A 143 18.40 6.14 11.48
CA SER A 143 18.42 6.20 12.95
C SER A 143 17.04 6.09 13.59
N HIS A 144 15.96 6.03 12.80
CA HIS A 144 14.59 6.04 13.32
C HIS A 144 13.84 4.80 12.84
N PRO A 145 13.39 3.92 13.75
CA PRO A 145 12.58 2.78 13.38
C PRO A 145 11.18 3.23 12.98
N PHE A 146 10.53 2.42 12.16
CA PHE A 146 9.10 2.54 11.90
C PHE A 146 8.34 1.79 12.99
N VAL A 147 7.66 2.52 13.86
CA VAL A 147 7.08 1.99 15.10
C VAL A 147 5.62 1.62 14.91
N ASN A 148 5.31 0.34 15.16
CA ASN A 148 3.97 -0.24 15.23
C ASN A 148 3.96 -1.28 16.35
N THR A 149 3.85 -0.83 17.60
CA THR A 149 3.80 -1.70 18.77
C THR A 149 2.41 -2.33 18.92
N PHE A 150 2.29 -3.44 19.64
CA PHE A 150 1.03 -4.17 19.80
C PHE A 150 -0.10 -3.29 20.38
N ASP A 151 0.19 -2.38 21.32
CA ASP A 151 -0.79 -1.45 21.87
C ASP A 151 -1.34 -0.49 20.79
N ARG A 152 -0.50 -0.07 19.84
CA ARG A 152 -0.92 0.83 18.74
C ARG A 152 -1.72 0.08 17.68
N ILE A 153 -1.33 -1.15 17.36
CA ILE A 153 -2.10 -2.03 16.46
C ILE A 153 -3.47 -2.32 17.09
N GLU A 154 -3.50 -2.67 18.37
CA GLU A 154 -4.74 -2.91 19.11
C GLU A 154 -5.65 -1.68 19.14
N ASP A 155 -5.13 -0.49 19.48
CA ASP A 155 -5.89 0.76 19.46
C ASP A 155 -6.48 1.03 18.07
N THR A 156 -5.70 0.84 17.02
CA THR A 156 -6.16 1.05 15.64
C THR A 156 -7.26 0.07 15.24
N LEU A 157 -7.09 -1.23 15.55
CA LEU A 157 -8.11 -2.25 15.31
C LEU A 157 -9.41 -1.95 16.06
N ARG A 158 -9.32 -1.49 17.32
CA ARG A 158 -10.50 -1.16 18.13
C ARG A 158 -11.18 0.13 17.66
N THR A 159 -10.42 1.15 17.29
CA THR A 159 -10.98 2.46 16.93
C THR A 159 -11.51 2.47 15.50
N LEU A 160 -10.67 2.17 14.50
CA LEU A 160 -11.08 2.17 13.09
C LEU A 160 -11.96 0.96 12.76
N GLY A 161 -11.66 -0.21 13.32
CA GLY A 161 -12.47 -1.41 13.10
C GLY A 161 -13.88 -1.27 13.66
N ALA A 162 -14.08 -0.62 14.82
CA ALA A 162 -15.41 -0.31 15.34
C ALA A 162 -16.18 0.68 14.46
N ALA A 163 -15.48 1.54 13.71
CA ALA A 163 -16.07 2.42 12.70
C ALA A 163 -16.41 1.70 11.39
N GLY A 164 -16.15 0.38 11.28
CA GLY A 164 -16.43 -0.44 10.10
C GLY A 164 -15.33 -0.41 9.03
N THR A 165 -14.18 0.18 9.32
CA THR A 165 -13.00 0.13 8.44
C THR A 165 -12.41 -1.28 8.46
N ARG A 166 -12.14 -1.82 7.27
CA ARG A 166 -11.34 -3.04 7.10
C ARG A 166 -9.89 -2.70 6.83
N PHE A 167 -9.01 -3.69 6.92
CA PHE A 167 -7.58 -3.44 6.84
C PHE A 167 -6.88 -4.23 5.74
N GLU A 168 -5.97 -3.56 5.05
CA GLU A 168 -4.87 -4.16 4.31
C GLU A 168 -3.70 -4.34 5.29
N TYR A 169 -3.45 -5.57 5.73
CA TYR A 169 -2.44 -5.90 6.72
C TYR A 169 -1.05 -5.99 6.05
N GLU A 170 -0.27 -4.91 6.18
CA GLU A 170 1.07 -4.79 5.61
C GLU A 170 2.08 -5.61 6.44
N CYS A 171 2.53 -6.71 5.85
CA CYS A 171 3.45 -7.68 6.44
C CYS A 171 4.80 -7.64 5.72
N TYR A 172 5.80 -7.09 6.40
CA TYR A 172 7.17 -6.90 5.86
C TYR A 172 8.10 -8.06 6.21
N ASP A 173 7.68 -8.96 7.10
CA ASP A 173 8.45 -10.13 7.51
C ASP A 173 7.51 -11.20 8.05
N ILE A 174 8.00 -12.43 8.19
CA ILE A 174 7.24 -13.58 8.70
C ILE A 174 6.69 -13.31 10.11
N GLY A 175 7.46 -12.61 10.96
CA GLY A 175 7.01 -12.22 12.29
C GLY A 175 5.71 -11.40 12.30
N HIS A 176 5.47 -10.59 11.25
CA HIS A 176 4.26 -9.78 11.13
C HIS A 176 3.01 -10.63 10.88
N LEU A 177 3.14 -11.79 10.22
CA LEU A 177 2.05 -12.75 10.10
C LEU A 177 1.66 -13.32 11.47
N TYR A 178 2.64 -13.61 12.34
CA TYR A 178 2.38 -14.07 13.69
C TYR A 178 1.76 -12.97 14.57
N SER A 179 2.15 -11.71 14.40
CA SER A 179 1.45 -10.57 15.01
C SER A 179 -0.03 -10.52 14.58
N LEU A 180 -0.31 -10.72 13.28
CA LEU A 180 -1.69 -10.75 12.78
C LEU A 180 -2.48 -11.92 13.37
N ALA A 181 -1.88 -13.11 13.44
CA ALA A 181 -2.51 -14.30 14.04
C ALA A 181 -2.92 -14.04 15.50
N TYR A 182 -2.08 -13.39 16.29
CA TYR A 182 -2.44 -12.99 17.65
C TYR A 182 -3.70 -12.11 17.70
N PHE A 183 -3.82 -11.11 16.82
CA PHE A 183 -5.00 -10.24 16.79
C PHE A 183 -6.26 -10.91 16.21
N VAL A 184 -6.08 -11.96 15.39
CA VAL A 184 -7.18 -12.83 14.95
C VAL A 184 -7.68 -13.67 16.12
N GLU A 185 -6.79 -14.27 16.91
CA GLU A 185 -7.14 -15.05 18.12
C GLU A 185 -7.90 -14.20 19.15
N LEU A 186 -7.56 -12.91 19.29
CA LEU A 186 -8.29 -11.95 20.12
C LEU A 186 -9.65 -11.51 19.54
N GLY A 187 -9.98 -11.89 18.31
CA GLY A 187 -11.20 -11.49 17.61
C GLY A 187 -11.21 -10.02 17.16
N LEU A 188 -10.05 -9.36 17.15
CA LEU A 188 -9.90 -7.95 16.74
C LEU A 188 -9.69 -7.81 15.23
N ALA A 189 -8.89 -8.70 14.63
CA ALA A 189 -8.77 -8.83 13.18
C ALA A 189 -9.73 -9.92 12.68
N LYS A 190 -10.72 -9.54 11.87
CA LYS A 190 -11.80 -10.47 11.43
C LYS A 190 -11.67 -10.81 9.95
N PRO A 191 -11.87 -12.08 9.54
CA PRO A 191 -11.86 -12.45 8.13
C PRO A 191 -12.99 -11.78 7.32
N PRO A 192 -12.87 -11.71 5.97
CA PRO A 192 -11.72 -12.14 5.15
C PRO A 192 -10.53 -11.17 5.27
N LEU A 193 -9.36 -11.67 5.69
CA LEU A 193 -8.15 -10.86 5.91
C LEU A 193 -7.51 -10.51 4.56
N LEU A 194 -7.17 -9.24 4.31
CA LEU A 194 -6.30 -8.88 3.18
C LEU A 194 -4.87 -8.75 3.68
N ILE A 195 -4.04 -9.74 3.42
CA ILE A 195 -2.62 -9.70 3.74
C ILE A 195 -1.87 -9.10 2.55
N GLN A 196 -1.12 -8.02 2.79
CA GLN A 196 -0.23 -7.40 1.82
C GLN A 196 1.22 -7.73 2.17
N GLY A 197 1.84 -8.60 1.39
CA GLY A 197 3.25 -8.94 1.52
C GLY A 197 4.13 -7.85 0.92
N VAL A 198 4.98 -7.24 1.75
CA VAL A 198 5.86 -6.14 1.35
C VAL A 198 7.31 -6.59 1.31
N PHE A 199 7.91 -6.62 0.12
CA PHE A 199 9.24 -7.21 -0.11
C PHE A 199 10.28 -6.17 -0.55
N GLY A 200 11.54 -6.38 -0.15
CA GLY A 200 12.68 -5.60 -0.65
C GLY A 200 12.93 -4.26 0.04
N VAL A 201 12.23 -3.97 1.14
CA VAL A 201 12.53 -2.84 2.02
C VAL A 201 13.70 -3.22 2.93
N LEU A 202 14.73 -2.36 3.01
CA LEU A 202 15.86 -2.60 3.91
C LEU A 202 15.41 -2.54 5.37
N GLY A 203 15.52 -3.69 6.05
CA GLY A 203 15.02 -3.91 7.41
C GLY A 203 13.82 -4.86 7.48
N GLY A 204 13.21 -5.21 6.34
CA GLY A 204 12.25 -6.29 6.20
C GLY A 204 12.79 -7.47 5.37
N ILE A 205 11.88 -8.32 4.90
CA ILE A 205 12.19 -9.51 4.11
C ILE A 205 12.66 -9.13 2.69
N GLY A 206 13.63 -9.88 2.17
CA GLY A 206 14.23 -9.64 0.86
C GLY A 206 13.28 -9.95 -0.30
N ALA A 207 13.46 -9.27 -1.44
CA ALA A 207 12.73 -9.50 -2.69
C ALA A 207 13.22 -10.75 -3.45
N ASP A 208 13.27 -11.89 -2.75
CA ASP A 208 13.48 -13.21 -3.35
C ASP A 208 12.15 -13.93 -3.51
N HIS A 209 11.91 -14.57 -4.65
CA HIS A 209 10.65 -15.29 -4.89
C HIS A 209 10.42 -16.44 -3.88
N ALA A 210 11.49 -17.06 -3.37
CA ALA A 210 11.39 -18.05 -2.30
C ALA A 210 10.84 -17.45 -0.98
N ASN A 211 11.09 -16.16 -0.70
CA ASN A 211 10.52 -15.47 0.45
C ASN A 211 9.02 -15.21 0.26
N LEU A 212 8.60 -14.88 -0.97
CA LEU A 212 7.18 -14.76 -1.32
C LEU A 212 6.43 -16.07 -1.09
N GLU A 213 6.93 -17.17 -1.66
CA GLU A 213 6.36 -18.51 -1.46
C GLU A 213 6.38 -18.92 0.02
N HIS A 214 7.44 -18.57 0.75
CA HIS A 214 7.52 -18.84 2.18
C HIS A 214 6.47 -18.08 2.98
N MET A 215 6.25 -16.80 2.67
CA MET A 215 5.23 -15.97 3.33
C MET A 215 3.83 -16.53 3.09
N VAL A 216 3.50 -16.90 1.84
CA VAL A 216 2.22 -17.56 1.51
C VAL A 216 2.08 -18.86 2.29
N ARG A 217 3.11 -19.73 2.32
CA ARG A 217 3.09 -20.98 3.10
C ARG A 217 2.84 -20.76 4.60
N ILE A 218 3.39 -19.71 5.19
CA ILE A 218 3.15 -19.39 6.60
C ILE A 218 1.75 -18.81 6.80
N ALA A 219 1.27 -17.95 5.90
CA ALA A 219 -0.09 -17.44 5.95
C ALA A 219 -1.13 -18.57 5.79
N ASP A 220 -0.90 -19.53 4.89
CA ASP A 220 -1.73 -20.75 4.75
C ASP A 220 -1.82 -21.52 6.08
N LYS A 221 -0.68 -21.73 6.74
CA LYS A 221 -0.62 -22.41 8.03
C LYS A 221 -1.41 -21.68 9.12
N LEU A 222 -1.33 -20.34 9.15
CA LEU A 222 -1.91 -19.52 10.22
C LEU A 222 -3.39 -19.20 10.01
N PHE A 223 -3.82 -19.04 8.75
CA PHE A 223 -5.12 -18.47 8.41
C PHE A 223 -5.95 -19.34 7.47
N GLY A 224 -5.42 -20.43 6.91
CA GLY A 224 -6.18 -21.30 6.00
C GLY A 224 -6.83 -20.52 4.85
N ASP A 225 -8.17 -20.59 4.76
CA ASP A 225 -8.97 -19.93 3.70
C ASP A 225 -9.65 -18.63 4.16
N ASP A 226 -9.27 -18.12 5.33
CA ASP A 226 -9.77 -16.89 5.94
C ASP A 226 -9.05 -15.63 5.44
N TYR A 227 -8.04 -15.78 4.58
CA TYR A 227 -7.28 -14.67 4.02
C TYR A 227 -7.20 -14.69 2.49
N GLN A 228 -7.06 -13.48 1.95
CA GLN A 228 -6.61 -13.20 0.60
C GLN A 228 -5.26 -12.51 0.66
N PHE A 229 -4.44 -12.76 -0.35
CA PHE A 229 -3.07 -12.29 -0.39
C PHE A 229 -2.88 -11.28 -1.52
N SER A 230 -2.14 -10.21 -1.27
CA SER A 230 -1.57 -9.32 -2.27
C SER A 230 -0.08 -9.19 -1.99
N ALA A 231 0.73 -8.85 -2.98
CA ALA A 231 2.14 -8.56 -2.76
C ALA A 231 2.70 -7.55 -3.76
N PHE A 232 3.76 -6.87 -3.34
CA PHE A 232 4.68 -6.15 -4.21
C PHE A 232 6.12 -6.24 -3.70
N ALA A 233 7.07 -5.99 -4.59
CA ALA A 233 8.46 -5.74 -4.22
C ALA A 233 8.88 -4.33 -4.60
N ALA A 234 9.69 -3.69 -3.75
CA ALA A 234 10.16 -2.33 -3.97
C ALA A 234 11.02 -2.21 -5.24
N GLY A 235 10.76 -1.17 -6.03
CA GLY A 235 11.58 -0.79 -7.18
C GLY A 235 11.49 -1.76 -8.35
N ARG A 236 12.64 -2.28 -8.80
CA ARG A 236 12.76 -2.98 -10.09
C ARG A 236 12.00 -4.31 -10.16
N ASP A 237 11.74 -4.92 -8.99
CA ASP A 237 11.16 -6.27 -8.89
C ASP A 237 9.62 -6.24 -8.81
N GLN A 238 9.00 -5.05 -8.78
CA GLN A 238 7.55 -4.84 -8.65
C GLN A 238 6.71 -5.72 -9.59
N LEU A 239 6.98 -5.66 -10.91
CA LEU A 239 6.18 -6.39 -11.89
C LEU A 239 6.37 -7.90 -11.78
N ALA A 240 7.61 -8.37 -11.61
CA ALA A 240 7.90 -9.80 -11.48
C ALA A 240 7.25 -10.39 -10.21
N PHE A 241 7.29 -9.66 -9.09
CA PHE A 241 6.62 -10.06 -7.86
C PHE A 241 5.10 -10.04 -7.97
N GLY A 242 4.52 -8.99 -8.56
CA GLY A 242 3.08 -8.93 -8.82
C GLY A 242 2.62 -10.10 -9.69
N THR A 243 3.35 -10.42 -10.76
CA THR A 243 3.07 -11.59 -11.60
C THR A 243 3.15 -12.90 -10.82
N HIS A 244 4.18 -13.09 -9.99
CA HIS A 244 4.31 -14.29 -9.14
C HIS A 244 3.14 -14.37 -8.14
N SER A 245 2.78 -13.28 -7.47
CA SER A 245 1.63 -13.22 -6.55
C SER A 245 0.34 -13.64 -7.25
N ALA A 246 0.05 -13.08 -8.43
CA ALA A 246 -1.10 -13.48 -9.23
C ALA A 246 -1.05 -14.97 -9.61
N TRP A 247 0.11 -15.49 -10.00
CA TRP A 247 0.30 -16.91 -10.32
C TRP A 247 -0.02 -17.83 -9.14
N LEU A 248 0.44 -17.50 -7.93
CA LEU A 248 0.11 -18.24 -6.70
C LEU A 248 -1.39 -18.20 -6.34
N GLY A 249 -2.17 -17.31 -6.96
CA GLY A 249 -3.60 -17.15 -6.68
C GLY A 249 -3.93 -15.92 -5.85
N GLY A 250 -2.98 -15.01 -5.65
CA GLY A 250 -3.18 -13.73 -4.96
C GLY A 250 -3.56 -12.57 -5.89
N HIS A 251 -3.49 -11.38 -5.32
CA HIS A 251 -3.71 -10.07 -5.91
C HIS A 251 -2.37 -9.37 -6.18
N VAL A 252 -2.42 -8.20 -6.80
CA VAL A 252 -1.23 -7.42 -7.16
C VAL A 252 -1.31 -6.00 -6.64
N ARG A 253 -0.17 -5.45 -6.24
CA ARG A 253 0.01 -4.03 -5.96
C ARG A 253 1.12 -3.45 -6.85
N VAL A 254 0.83 -2.30 -7.45
CA VAL A 254 1.77 -1.49 -8.25
C VAL A 254 1.63 -0.02 -7.86
N GLY A 255 2.40 0.87 -8.49
CA GLY A 255 2.29 2.31 -8.30
C GLY A 255 3.64 2.98 -8.05
N LEU A 256 3.64 4.30 -8.21
CA LEU A 256 4.83 5.15 -8.06
C LEU A 256 5.29 5.28 -6.61
N GLU A 257 4.45 4.92 -5.65
CA GLU A 257 4.87 4.70 -4.25
C GLU A 257 5.92 3.60 -4.16
N ASP A 258 5.68 2.47 -4.82
CA ASP A 258 6.48 1.27 -4.66
C ASP A 258 7.64 1.21 -5.68
N SER A 259 7.46 1.78 -6.87
CA SER A 259 8.52 1.86 -7.90
C SER A 259 8.34 3.05 -8.83
N LEU A 260 9.40 3.83 -9.02
CA LEU A 260 9.43 4.93 -9.99
C LEU A 260 9.66 4.45 -11.44
N TRP A 261 9.79 3.14 -11.68
CA TRP A 261 10.28 2.58 -12.93
C TRP A 261 9.20 1.74 -13.62
N ILE A 262 9.04 1.89 -14.94
CA ILE A 262 8.23 0.96 -15.76
C ILE A 262 9.06 -0.21 -16.29
N GLY A 263 10.39 -0.06 -16.26
CA GLY A 263 11.37 -1.05 -16.69
C GLY A 263 12.79 -0.57 -16.42
N LYS A 264 13.77 -1.40 -16.75
CA LYS A 264 15.19 -1.12 -16.48
C LYS A 264 15.62 0.23 -17.08
N GLY A 265 15.98 1.18 -16.22
CA GLY A 265 16.45 2.51 -16.61
C GLY A 265 15.39 3.44 -17.21
N LYS A 266 14.10 3.08 -17.18
CA LYS A 266 13.01 3.88 -17.72
C LYS A 266 12.02 4.23 -16.62
N LEU A 267 11.92 5.52 -16.29
CA LEU A 267 10.92 6.02 -15.35
C LEU A 267 9.52 5.73 -15.89
N ALA A 268 8.62 5.32 -15.00
CA ALA A 268 7.19 5.30 -15.28
C ALA A 268 6.68 6.74 -15.35
N LYS A 269 5.90 7.04 -16.39
CA LYS A 269 5.35 8.39 -16.61
C LYS A 269 4.06 8.65 -15.84
N SER A 270 3.38 7.57 -15.42
CA SER A 270 2.21 7.66 -14.54
C SER A 270 1.96 6.32 -13.85
N ASN A 271 1.15 6.35 -12.78
CA ASN A 271 0.62 5.15 -12.14
C ASN A 271 -0.14 4.26 -13.13
N ALA A 272 -0.94 4.87 -14.01
CA ALA A 272 -1.69 4.16 -15.03
C ALA A 272 -0.81 3.37 -16.03
N GLU A 273 0.42 3.81 -16.30
CA GLU A 273 1.37 3.05 -17.14
C GLU A 273 1.71 1.70 -16.50
N GLN A 274 1.94 1.68 -15.18
CA GLN A 274 2.21 0.44 -14.43
C GLN A 274 0.97 -0.46 -14.33
N VAL A 275 -0.21 0.13 -14.09
CA VAL A 275 -1.49 -0.60 -14.04
C VAL A 275 -1.76 -1.32 -15.36
N ARG A 276 -1.67 -0.62 -16.50
CA ARG A 276 -1.88 -1.24 -17.83
C ARG A 276 -0.91 -2.40 -18.06
N LYS A 277 0.35 -2.23 -17.64
CA LYS A 277 1.38 -3.24 -17.82
C LYS A 277 1.14 -4.49 -16.98
N ILE A 278 0.84 -4.36 -15.68
CA ILE A 278 0.56 -5.53 -14.84
C ILE A 278 -0.77 -6.19 -15.23
N ARG A 279 -1.79 -5.41 -15.60
CA ARG A 279 -3.06 -5.89 -16.10
C ARG A 279 -2.89 -6.80 -17.32
N ALA A 280 -2.17 -6.34 -18.33
CA ALA A 280 -1.91 -7.14 -19.53
C ALA A 280 -1.26 -8.49 -19.20
N VAL A 281 -0.26 -8.50 -18.30
CA VAL A 281 0.39 -9.75 -17.87
C VAL A 281 -0.59 -10.67 -17.14
N VAL A 282 -1.42 -10.14 -16.26
CA VAL A 282 -2.40 -10.94 -15.50
C VAL A 282 -3.50 -11.50 -16.42
N GLU A 283 -3.99 -10.71 -17.37
CA GLU A 283 -4.96 -11.14 -18.38
C GLU A 283 -4.35 -12.21 -19.31
N ASP A 284 -3.09 -12.07 -19.72
CA ASP A 284 -2.36 -13.07 -20.52
C ASP A 284 -2.14 -14.39 -19.77
N LEU A 285 -2.11 -14.36 -18.42
CA LEU A 285 -2.14 -15.57 -17.58
C LEU A 285 -3.55 -16.20 -17.46
N GLY A 286 -4.55 -15.65 -18.14
CA GLY A 286 -5.93 -16.13 -18.13
C GLY A 286 -6.72 -15.74 -16.87
N LYS A 287 -6.25 -14.74 -16.11
CA LYS A 287 -6.90 -14.29 -14.87
C LYS A 287 -7.68 -12.99 -15.11
N PRO A 288 -9.00 -12.97 -14.85
CA PRO A 288 -9.79 -11.74 -14.98
C PRO A 288 -9.44 -10.71 -13.90
N ILE A 289 -9.54 -9.43 -14.22
CA ILE A 289 -9.32 -8.33 -13.27
C ILE A 289 -10.61 -8.03 -12.49
N ALA A 290 -10.48 -7.78 -11.19
CA ALA A 290 -11.58 -7.41 -10.32
C ALA A 290 -12.00 -5.95 -10.58
N THR A 291 -13.31 -5.71 -10.60
CA THR A 291 -13.89 -4.36 -10.49
C THR A 291 -13.86 -3.87 -9.04
N PRO A 292 -14.12 -2.57 -8.77
CA PRO A 292 -14.34 -2.10 -7.41
C PRO A 292 -15.43 -2.87 -6.65
N ALA A 293 -16.54 -3.21 -7.31
CA ALA A 293 -17.62 -4.00 -6.73
C ALA A 293 -17.15 -5.43 -6.36
N ASP A 294 -16.36 -6.07 -7.22
CA ASP A 294 -15.74 -7.37 -6.92
C ASP A 294 -14.83 -7.26 -5.69
N ALA A 295 -13.95 -6.24 -5.65
CA ALA A 295 -13.05 -6.02 -4.52
C ALA A 295 -13.80 -5.83 -3.20
N ARG A 296 -14.90 -5.07 -3.19
CA ARG A 296 -15.75 -4.93 -2.00
C ARG A 296 -16.37 -6.25 -1.55
N ALA A 297 -16.90 -7.03 -2.47
CA ALA A 297 -17.49 -8.33 -2.16
C ALA A 297 -16.45 -9.30 -1.59
N MET A 298 -15.29 -9.38 -2.26
CA MET A 298 -14.17 -10.23 -1.87
C MET A 298 -13.62 -9.88 -0.48
N LEU A 299 -13.53 -8.59 -0.18
CA LEU A 299 -12.95 -8.07 1.07
C LEU A 299 -14.00 -7.76 2.15
N ALA A 300 -15.28 -8.04 1.92
CA ALA A 300 -16.40 -7.71 2.80
C ALA A 300 -16.41 -6.22 3.24
N LEU A 301 -16.14 -5.31 2.30
CA LEU A 301 -16.19 -3.87 2.53
C LEU A 301 -17.64 -3.38 2.58
N ARG A 302 -17.88 -2.33 3.37
CA ARG A 302 -19.24 -1.83 3.65
C ARG A 302 -19.94 -1.16 2.47
N GLY A 303 -19.28 -0.94 1.34
CA GLY A 303 -19.83 -0.15 0.24
C GLY A 303 -19.50 1.33 0.41
N GLY A 304 -19.20 2.01 -0.69
CA GLY A 304 -19.11 3.48 -0.70
C GLY A 304 -20.47 4.03 -0.27
N ALA A 305 -20.51 4.72 0.87
CA ALA A 305 -21.71 5.44 1.26
C ALA A 305 -21.85 6.68 0.36
N ALA A 306 -23.05 6.84 -0.21
CA ALA A 306 -23.57 8.13 -0.63
C ALA A 306 -23.58 9.13 0.55
#